data_AF-A0A358WB17-F1
#
_entry.id   AF-A0A358WB17-F1
#
_cell.length_a   1.000
_cell.length_b   1.000
_cell.length_c   1.000
_cell.angle_alpha   90.00
_cell.angle_beta   90.00
_cell.angle_gamma   90.00
#
_symmetry.space_group_name_H-M   'P 1'
#
loop_
_entity.id
_entity.type
_entity.pdbx_description
1 polymer ?
#
loop_
_entity_poly.entity_id
_entity_poly.type
_entity_poly.pdbx_seq_one_letter_code
_entity_poly.pdbx_strand_id
1 'polypeptide(L)'
;MYTKDKNTEKPKLTDNAERINCEACYEPCIFELKDTVHTFNIGLLDILKCVKFAEEEGIVPKLPDEWWISVSQQFGYFDEG
;
A
#
# COMPACT_ATOMS: atom_id res chain seq x y z
N MET A 1 21.35 3.62 25.29
CA MET A 1 20.29 4.60 24.98
C MET A 1 20.39 4.88 23.49
N TYR A 2 19.44 4.40 22.68
CA TYR A 2 19.41 4.69 21.24
C TYR A 2 18.39 5.80 21.02
N THR A 3 18.86 7.00 20.70
CA THR A 3 17.99 8.08 20.22
C THR A 3 17.68 7.81 18.76
N LYS A 4 16.48 7.30 18.46
CA LYS A 4 15.95 7.35 17.10
C LYS A 4 15.55 8.80 16.84
N ASP A 5 16.41 9.53 16.16
CA ASP A 5 16.04 10.82 15.59
C ASP A 5 14.81 10.60 14.69
N LYS A 6 13.69 11.20 15.08
CA LYS A 6 12.46 11.16 14.29
C LYS A 6 12.71 12.02 13.06
N ASN A 7 13.03 11.38 11.94
CA ASN A 7 13.14 12.06 10.66
C ASN A 7 11.77 12.68 10.32
N THR A 8 11.71 14.01 10.28
CA THR A 8 10.51 14.81 9.97
C THR A 8 10.34 15.09 8.48
N GLU A 9 11.17 14.52 7.61
CA GLU A 9 11.03 14.70 6.18
C GLU A 9 9.83 13.89 5.66
N LYS A 10 8.80 14.62 5.22
CA LYS A 10 7.64 14.03 4.56
C LYS A 10 8.11 13.33 3.27
N PRO A 11 7.65 12.10 2.99
CA PRO A 11 7.96 11.45 1.72
C PRO A 11 7.50 12.34 0.57
N LYS A 12 8.41 12.70 -0.33
CA LYS A 12 8.08 13.44 -1.55
C LYS A 12 7.58 12.44 -2.57
N LEU A 13 6.33 12.59 -3.00
CA LEU A 13 5.82 11.86 -4.16
C LEU A 13 6.67 12.30 -5.36
N THR A 14 7.41 11.37 -5.96
CA THR A 14 8.13 11.65 -7.20
C THR A 14 7.15 11.45 -8.35
N ASP A 15 7.01 12.45 -9.23
CA ASP A 15 6.09 12.41 -10.39
C ASP A 15 6.45 11.33 -11.45
N ASN A 16 7.43 10.47 -11.15
CA ASN A 16 7.90 9.40 -12.02
C ASN A 16 7.26 8.07 -11.57
N ALA A 17 6.04 7.81 -12.04
CA ALA A 17 5.44 6.48 -11.97
C ALA A 17 5.76 5.72 -13.26
N GLU A 18 6.64 4.73 -13.19
CA GLU A 18 6.95 3.85 -14.31
C GLU A 18 6.04 2.61 -14.29
N ARG A 19 5.51 2.21 -15.45
CA ARG A 19 4.75 0.98 -15.57
C ARG A 19 5.72 -0.20 -15.55
N ILE A 20 5.89 -0.82 -14.39
CA ILE A 20 6.68 -2.05 -14.25
C ILE A 20 5.83 -3.23 -14.75
N ASN A 21 6.18 -3.79 -15.90
CA ASN A 21 5.58 -5.04 -16.38
C ASN A 21 6.35 -6.22 -15.80
N CYS A 22 6.01 -6.63 -14.58
CA CYS A 22 6.59 -7.81 -13.97
C CYS A 22 5.71 -9.03 -14.26
N GLU A 23 6.09 -9.84 -15.24
CA GLU A 23 5.32 -11.03 -15.64
C GLU A 23 5.27 -12.13 -14.55
N ALA A 24 6.17 -12.08 -13.57
CA ALA A 24 6.23 -13.02 -12.45
C ALA A 24 5.71 -12.44 -11.13
N CYS A 25 5.34 -11.16 -11.11
CA CYS A 25 4.76 -10.55 -9.92
C CYS A 25 3.25 -10.73 -10.02
N TYR A 26 2.68 -11.50 -9.10
CA TYR A 26 1.23 -11.67 -8.97
C TYR A 26 0.51 -10.38 -8.48
N GLU A 27 1.17 -9.22 -8.61
CA GLU A 27 0.75 -7.92 -8.12
C GLU A 27 0.43 -6.99 -9.31
N PRO A 28 -0.80 -6.44 -9.39
CA PRO A 28 -1.19 -5.54 -10.47
C PRO A 28 -0.37 -4.25 -10.53
N CYS A 29 0.09 -3.76 -9.38
CA CYS A 29 0.96 -2.60 -9.25
C CYS A 29 1.96 -2.85 -8.12
N ILE A 30 3.19 -2.36 -8.30
CA ILE A 30 4.23 -2.35 -7.27
C ILE A 30 4.65 -0.91 -7.05
N PHE A 31 4.72 -0.51 -5.79
CA PHE A 31 5.13 0.82 -5.38
C PHE A 31 6.50 0.73 -4.71
N GLU A 32 7.47 1.49 -5.21
CA GLU A 32 8.76 1.67 -4.53
C GLU A 32 8.62 2.78 -3.49
N LEU A 33 8.89 2.44 -2.23
CA LEU A 33 8.94 3.36 -1.11
C LEU A 33 10.39 3.52 -0.69
N LYS A 34 10.82 4.77 -0.52
CA LYS A 34 12.19 5.10 -0.16
C LYS A 34 12.24 6.16 0.93
N ASP A 35 12.99 5.87 1.98
CA ASP A 35 13.45 6.85 2.95
C ASP A 35 14.96 7.13 2.76
N THR A 36 15.58 7.82 3.71
CA THR A 36 17.02 8.17 3.64
C THR A 36 17.97 6.97 3.68
N VAL A 37 17.53 5.81 4.18
CA VAL A 37 18.36 4.63 4.47
C VAL A 37 17.84 3.37 3.78
N HIS A 38 16.53 3.28 3.52
CA HIS A 38 15.86 2.08 3.05
C HIS A 38 15.07 2.34 1.77
N THR A 39 15.16 1.40 0.85
CA THR A 39 14.24 1.27 -0.29
C THR A 39 13.56 -0.09 -0.17
N PHE A 40 12.24 -0.12 -0.27
CA PHE A 40 11.48 -1.36 -0.32
C PHE A 40 10.28 -1.21 -1.25
N ASN A 41 9.77 -2.34 -1.72
CA ASN A 41 8.62 -2.41 -2.59
C ASN A 41 7.41 -2.94 -1.82
N ILE A 42 6.23 -2.40 -2.10
CA ILE A 42 4.95 -2.92 -1.61
C ILE A 42 4.00 -3.15 -2.79
N GLY A 43 3.28 -4.27 -2.75
CA GLY A 43 2.25 -4.61 -3.74
C GLY A 43 0.95 -3.83 -3.52
N LEU A 44 0.13 -3.71 -4.56
CA LEU A 44 -1.20 -3.12 -4.45
C LEU A 44 -2.08 -3.90 -3.47
N LEU A 45 -2.03 -5.24 -3.49
CA LEU A 45 -2.87 -6.05 -2.62
C LEU A 45 -2.52 -5.82 -1.14
N ASP A 46 -1.24 -5.65 -0.82
CA ASP A 46 -0.80 -5.32 0.54
C ASP A 46 -1.27 -3.93 0.98
N ILE A 47 -1.24 -2.94 0.08
CA ILE A 47 -1.84 -1.61 0.36
C ILE A 47 -3.33 -1.73 0.63
N LEU A 48 -4.08 -2.50 -0.17
CA LEU A 48 -5.52 -2.69 0.02
C LEU A 48 -5.83 -3.35 1.36
N LYS A 49 -5.04 -4.34 1.79
CA LYS A 49 -5.12 -4.93 3.14
C LYS A 49 -4.89 -3.88 4.23
N CYS A 50 -3.87 -3.02 4.07
CA CYS A 50 -3.61 -1.94 5.03
C CYS A 50 -4.78 -0.96 5.12
N VAL A 51 -5.40 -0.60 3.99
CA VAL A 51 -6.59 0.28 3.97
C VAL A 51 -7.77 -0.38 4.66
N LYS A 52 -8.00 -1.68 4.41
CA LYS A 52 -9.09 -2.42 5.04
C LYS A 52 -8.92 -2.49 6.56
N PHE A 53 -7.72 -2.83 7.01
CA PHE A 53 -7.36 -2.84 8.42
C PHE A 53 -7.56 -1.45 9.07
N ALA A 54 -7.09 -0.38 8.43
CA ALA A 54 -7.27 0.97 8.95
C ALA A 54 -8.75 1.40 9.04
N GLU A 55 -9.59 0.93 8.12
CA GLU A 55 -11.05 1.13 8.16
C GLU A 55 -11.68 0.39 9.34
N GLU A 56 -11.31 -0.88 9.55
CA GLU A 56 -11.81 -1.71 10.66
C GLU A 56 -11.43 -1.16 12.03
N GLU A 57 -10.21 -0.62 12.15
CA GLU A 57 -9.72 0.07 13.34
C GLU A 57 -10.30 1.50 13.51
N GLY A 58 -11.07 1.99 12.54
CA GLY A 58 -11.65 3.34 12.56
C GLY A 58 -10.63 4.48 12.42
N ILE A 59 -9.41 4.18 11.95
CA ILE A 59 -8.34 5.15 11.68
C ILE A 59 -8.68 5.96 10.43
N VAL A 60 -9.27 5.31 9.42
CA VAL A 60 -9.82 5.97 8.23
C VAL A 60 -11.35 5.86 8.21
N PRO A 61 -12.06 6.78 7.54
CA PRO A 61 -13.50 6.67 7.37
C PRO A 61 -13.89 5.38 6.66
N LYS A 62 -15.10 4.88 6.95
CA LYS A 62 -15.69 3.77 6.20
C LYS A 62 -15.82 4.12 4.73
N LEU A 63 -15.30 3.25 3.88
CA LEU A 63 -15.48 3.29 2.44
C LEU A 63 -16.82 2.62 2.09
N PRO A 64 -17.42 2.96 0.94
CA PRO A 64 -18.65 2.31 0.50
C PRO A 64 -18.43 0.80 0.29
N ASP A 65 -19.38 -0.03 0.75
CA ASP A 65 -19.31 -1.49 0.57
C ASP A 65 -19.14 -1.90 -0.90
N GLU A 66 -19.81 -1.18 -1.81
CA GLU A 66 -19.69 -1.39 -3.27
C GLU A 66 -18.25 -1.24 -3.78
N TRP A 67 -17.45 -0.38 -3.15
CA TRP A 67 -16.05 -0.20 -3.51
C TRP A 67 -15.26 -1.47 -3.17
N TRP A 68 -15.42 -1.99 -1.96
CA TRP A 68 -14.76 -3.25 -1.55
C TRP A 68 -15.23 -4.44 -2.38
N ILE A 69 -16.53 -4.52 -2.72
CA ILE A 69 -17.06 -5.55 -3.62
C ILE A 69 -16.36 -5.49 -4.98
N SER A 70 -16.22 -4.29 -5.57
CA SER A 70 -15.52 -4.12 -6.85
C SER A 70 -14.05 -4.51 -6.77
N VAL A 71 -13.36 -4.16 -5.67
CA VAL A 71 -11.96 -4.53 -5.45
C VAL A 71 -11.82 -6.05 -5.35
N SER A 72 -12.65 -6.72 -4.55
CA SER A 72 -12.62 -8.18 -4.38
C SER A 72 -12.98 -8.93 -5.67
N GLN A 73 -13.89 -8.40 -6.49
CA GLN A 73 -14.19 -8.97 -7.81
C GLN A 73 -13.01 -8.86 -8.78
N GLN A 74 -12.23 -7.78 -8.69
CA GLN A 74 -11.10 -7.53 -9.59
C GLN A 74 -9.85 -8.34 -9.20
N PHE A 75 -9.60 -8.52 -7.90
CA PHE A 75 -8.34 -9.08 -7.40
C PHE A 75 -8.49 -10.36 -6.58
N GLY A 76 -9.71 -10.84 -6.35
CA GLY A 76 -10.02 -11.93 -5.41
C GLY A 76 -10.19 -11.42 -3.97
N TYR A 77 -10.62 -12.31 -3.07
CA TYR A 77 -10.62 -12.01 -1.64
C TYR A 77 -9.18 -11.88 -1.15
N PHE A 78 -8.77 -10.64 -0.89
CA PHE A 78 -7.40 -10.28 -0.46
C PHE A 78 -7.30 -10.15 1.07
N ASP A 79 -8.40 -10.37 1.79
CA ASP A 79 -8.57 -10.26 3.24
C ASP A 79 -8.54 -11.62 3.96
N GLU A 80 -8.40 -12.74 3.25
CA GLU A 80 -8.20 -14.05 3.87
C GLU A 80 -6.79 -14.15 4.47
N GLY A 81 -6.72 -14.05 5.80
CA GLY A 81 -5.57 -14.40 6.65
C GLY A 81 -5.85 -15.62 7.51
#